data_AF-A0A1G3GRH3-F1
#
_entry.id   AF-A0A1G3GRH3-F1
#
_cell.length_a   1.000
_cell.length_b   1.000
_cell.length_c   1.000
_cell.angle_alpha   90.00
_cell.angle_beta   90.00
_cell.angle_gamma   90.00
#
_symmetry.space_group_name_H-M   'P 1'
#
loop_
_entity.id
_entity.type
_entity.pdbx_description
1 polymer ?
#
loop_
_entity_poly.entity_id
_entity_poly.type
_entity_poly.pdbx_seq_one_letter_code
_entity_poly.pdbx_strand_id
1 'polypeptide(L)'
;MGAAPQDNHHCFKGMGLTIWRDRARGLQPLDTVGGPNGHRISYQADAQDGFALNTGGIATPCMVILPMRPLIRFLRAGVKPADGYGGNWWLDLDAYPVLSSYALNQGLTLAQAAQRLLVVPQEWSDCAQMVVVRPRVALMAYTGKGKPVALNNGRNVSPDAIRLSGTRVYDAPQGTNIEQIYIPGERQFLSAWFTFISGHSALQGGGARPPL
;
A
#
# COMPACT_ATOMS: atom_id res chain seq x y z
N MET A 1 28.04 10.94 1.99
CA MET A 1 26.74 10.25 2.15
C MET A 1 26.31 10.42 3.59
N GLY A 2 25.10 10.94 3.84
CA GLY A 2 24.58 11.07 5.20
C GLY A 2 24.33 9.70 5.84
N ALA A 3 24.33 9.64 7.17
CA ALA A 3 23.94 8.42 7.89
C ALA A 3 22.51 8.01 7.51
N ALA A 4 22.25 6.69 7.42
CA ALA A 4 20.91 6.19 7.18
C ALA A 4 19.98 6.67 8.31
N PRO A 5 18.77 7.17 7.97
CA PRO A 5 17.81 7.60 8.98
C PRO A 5 17.43 6.43 9.89
N GLN A 6 17.46 6.67 11.21
CA GLN A 6 17.13 5.65 12.23
C GLN A 6 15.63 5.35 12.29
N ASP A 7 14.79 6.31 11.89
CA ASP A 7 13.34 6.24 11.84
C ASP A 7 12.79 7.01 10.62
N ASN A 8 11.46 7.03 10.46
CA ASN A 8 10.79 7.77 9.39
C ASN A 8 10.12 9.08 9.85
N HIS A 9 10.43 9.60 11.04
CA HIS A 9 9.77 10.81 11.56
C HIS A 9 10.04 12.05 10.69
N HIS A 10 11.16 12.08 9.99
CA HIS A 10 11.49 13.13 9.02
C HIS A 10 10.48 13.18 7.86
N CYS A 11 9.81 12.07 7.52
CA CYS A 11 8.75 12.02 6.53
C CYS A 11 7.48 12.77 6.97
N PHE A 12 7.35 13.13 8.24
CA PHE A 12 6.17 13.78 8.80
C PHE A 12 6.43 15.24 9.20
N LYS A 13 7.48 15.84 8.66
CA LYS A 13 7.89 17.24 8.92
C LYS A 13 8.03 18.02 7.61
N GLY A 14 7.79 19.33 7.67
CA GLY A 14 7.96 20.23 6.54
C GLY A 14 7.27 19.73 5.26
N MET A 15 7.99 19.74 4.15
CA MET A 15 7.49 19.23 2.86
C MET A 15 7.24 17.72 2.83
N GLY A 16 7.94 16.95 3.67
CA GLY A 16 7.72 15.52 3.80
C GLY A 16 6.27 15.22 4.16
N LEU A 17 5.71 15.94 5.13
CA LEU A 17 4.34 15.72 5.60
C LEU A 17 3.34 15.73 4.43
N THR A 18 3.39 16.75 3.58
CA THR A 18 2.48 16.91 2.44
C THR A 18 2.74 15.83 1.38
N ILE A 19 4.00 15.64 0.97
CA ILE A 19 4.38 14.67 -0.08
C ILE A 19 3.93 13.26 0.31
N TRP A 20 4.24 12.85 1.53
CA TRP A 20 3.97 11.48 1.98
C TRP A 20 2.49 11.26 2.28
N ARG A 21 1.77 12.27 2.77
CA ARG A 21 0.30 12.21 2.86
C ARG A 21 -0.32 12.04 1.48
N ASP A 22 0.11 12.81 0.49
CA ASP A 22 -0.49 12.77 -0.84
C ASP A 22 -0.17 11.44 -1.56
N ARG A 23 1.04 10.89 -1.35
CA ARG A 23 1.37 9.51 -1.75
C ARG A 23 0.50 8.46 -1.06
N ALA A 24 0.24 8.62 0.24
CA ALA A 24 -0.66 7.73 0.98
C ALA A 24 -2.07 7.74 0.37
N ARG A 25 -2.52 8.89 -0.16
CA ARG A 25 -3.81 9.06 -0.86
C ARG A 25 -3.81 8.54 -2.29
N GLY A 26 -2.68 8.05 -2.81
CA GLY A 26 -2.58 7.54 -4.17
C GLY A 26 -2.21 8.59 -5.23
N LEU A 27 -1.92 9.84 -4.83
CA LEU A 27 -1.36 10.85 -5.73
C LEU A 27 0.11 10.56 -6.02
N GLN A 28 0.60 11.03 -7.17
CA GLN A 28 1.98 10.83 -7.62
C GLN A 28 2.73 12.17 -7.67
N PRO A 29 3.19 12.73 -6.53
CA PRO A 29 4.02 13.93 -6.52
C PRO A 29 5.39 13.63 -7.14
N LEU A 30 5.80 14.48 -8.09
CA LEU A 30 7.03 14.36 -8.87
C LEU A 30 8.14 15.24 -8.28
N ASP A 31 7.87 16.54 -8.18
CA ASP A 31 8.85 17.56 -7.81
C ASP A 31 8.26 18.60 -6.86
N THR A 32 9.15 19.27 -6.12
CA THR A 32 8.82 20.43 -5.31
C THR A 32 9.65 21.63 -5.72
N VAL A 33 8.99 22.71 -6.13
CA VAL A 33 9.63 23.99 -6.45
C VAL A 33 9.35 24.96 -5.32
N GLY A 34 10.40 25.44 -4.65
CA GLY A 34 10.30 26.49 -3.64
C GLY A 34 10.27 27.88 -4.27
N GLY A 35 9.52 28.79 -3.67
CA GLY A 35 9.47 30.21 -4.03
C GLY A 35 9.14 31.11 -2.83
N PRO A 36 9.10 32.44 -3.03
CA PRO A 36 8.88 33.41 -1.93
C PRO A 36 7.56 33.20 -1.18
N ASN A 37 6.57 32.60 -1.87
CA ASN A 37 5.23 32.36 -1.35
C ASN A 37 5.01 30.90 -0.89
N GLY A 38 6.09 30.15 -0.66
CA GLY A 38 6.06 28.76 -0.23
C GLY A 38 6.45 27.76 -1.33
N HIS A 39 5.99 26.52 -1.18
CA HIS A 39 6.36 25.43 -2.08
C HIS A 39 5.19 25.03 -2.97
N ARG A 40 5.47 24.82 -4.25
CA ARG A 40 4.57 24.18 -5.20
C ARG A 40 4.98 22.73 -5.38
N ILE A 41 4.00 21.82 -5.30
CA ILE A 41 4.18 20.41 -5.62
C ILE A 41 3.62 20.16 -7.02
N SER A 42 4.42 19.55 -7.89
CA SER A 42 3.97 19.06 -9.20
C SER A 42 3.59 17.60 -9.09
N TYR A 43 2.52 17.20 -9.78
CA TYR A 43 2.01 15.84 -9.79
C TYR A 43 2.11 15.25 -11.20
N GLN A 44 2.24 13.93 -11.27
CA GLN A 44 2.08 13.21 -12.53
C GLN A 44 0.68 13.49 -13.08
N ALA A 45 0.60 13.89 -14.34
CA ALA A 45 -0.68 14.06 -15.01
C ALA A 45 -1.25 12.70 -15.43
N ASP A 46 -2.55 12.54 -15.27
CA ASP A 46 -3.33 11.49 -15.87
C ASP A 46 -3.36 11.72 -17.40
N ALA A 47 -3.02 10.70 -18.18
CA ALA A 47 -2.89 10.84 -19.63
C ALA A 47 -4.25 11.07 -20.32
N GLN A 48 -5.35 10.84 -19.62
CA GLN A 48 -6.69 10.87 -20.17
C GLN A 48 -7.35 12.25 -20.04
N ASP A 49 -7.08 12.98 -18.96
CA ASP A 49 -7.72 14.27 -18.68
C ASP A 49 -6.75 15.39 -18.29
N GLY A 50 -5.46 15.08 -18.09
CA GLY A 50 -4.43 16.05 -17.72
C GLY A 50 -4.46 16.52 -16.26
N PHE A 51 -5.40 16.03 -15.43
CA PHE A 51 -5.41 16.30 -14.00
C PHE A 51 -4.37 15.45 -13.27
N ALA A 52 -4.15 15.71 -11.98
CA ALA A 52 -3.22 14.93 -11.19
C ALA A 52 -3.68 13.47 -11.11
N LEU A 53 -2.84 12.54 -11.56
CA LEU A 53 -3.09 11.11 -11.51
C LEU A 53 -3.29 10.68 -10.05
N ASN A 54 -4.45 10.06 -9.80
CA ASN A 54 -4.83 9.66 -8.45
C ASN A 54 -5.28 8.20 -8.43
N THR A 55 -4.39 7.30 -8.01
CA THR A 55 -4.55 5.84 -8.14
C THR A 55 -4.61 5.17 -6.78
N GLY A 56 -5.68 4.42 -6.48
CA GLY A 56 -5.78 3.63 -5.24
C GLY A 56 -5.38 4.41 -3.99
N GLY A 57 -4.66 3.77 -3.06
CA GLY A 57 -4.21 4.40 -1.82
C GLY A 57 -5.28 4.40 -0.74
N ILE A 58 -5.12 5.26 0.27
CA ILE A 58 -6.01 5.37 1.43
C ILE A 58 -6.96 6.55 1.23
N ALA A 59 -8.26 6.32 1.45
CA ALA A 59 -9.30 7.32 1.20
C ALA A 59 -9.18 8.53 2.12
N THR A 60 -9.05 8.25 3.42
CA THR A 60 -8.90 9.27 4.47
C THR A 60 -7.73 8.86 5.36
N PRO A 61 -6.48 9.15 4.98
CA PRO A 61 -5.31 8.71 5.72
C PRO A 61 -5.23 9.41 7.07
N CYS A 62 -5.28 8.64 8.14
CA CYS A 62 -5.04 9.09 9.50
C CYS A 62 -3.60 8.81 9.89
N MET A 63 -2.90 9.82 10.37
CA MET A 63 -1.53 9.66 10.86
C MET A 63 -1.55 8.89 12.19
N VAL A 64 -0.71 7.87 12.30
CA VAL A 64 -0.58 7.04 13.51
C VAL A 64 0.89 6.75 13.79
N ILE A 65 1.21 6.53 15.06
CA ILE A 65 2.44 5.84 15.45
C ILE A 65 2.12 4.35 15.42
N LEU A 66 2.88 3.59 14.65
CA LEU A 66 2.68 2.16 14.56
C LEU A 66 3.05 1.50 15.90
N PRO A 67 2.16 0.65 16.45
CA PRO A 67 2.57 -0.23 17.53
C PRO A 67 3.67 -1.16 16.98
N MET A 68 4.68 -1.50 17.78
CA MET A 68 5.76 -2.44 17.39
C MET A 68 5.27 -3.91 17.30
N ARG A 69 4.02 -4.09 16.87
CA ARG A 69 3.39 -5.38 16.62
C ARG A 69 3.80 -5.91 15.26
N PRO A 70 3.67 -7.23 15.02
CA PRO A 70 3.89 -7.78 13.70
C PRO A 70 2.94 -7.17 12.66
N LEU A 71 3.45 -6.95 11.46
CA LEU A 71 2.73 -6.45 10.30
C LEU A 71 2.80 -7.50 9.20
N ILE A 72 1.76 -7.53 8.37
CA ILE A 72 1.66 -8.38 7.20
C ILE A 72 1.80 -7.54 5.94
N ARG A 73 2.44 -8.11 4.92
CA ARG A 73 2.36 -7.59 3.56
C ARG A 73 2.30 -8.71 2.53
N PHE A 74 1.47 -8.49 1.51
CA PHE A 74 1.44 -9.34 0.33
C PHE A 74 2.41 -8.84 -0.74
N LEU A 75 3.13 -9.77 -1.36
CA LEU A 75 4.14 -9.55 -2.37
C LEU A 75 3.79 -10.34 -3.63
N ARG A 76 4.29 -9.87 -4.77
CA ARG A 76 4.22 -10.60 -6.02
C ARG A 76 5.09 -11.85 -5.93
N ALA A 77 4.71 -12.94 -6.61
CA ALA A 77 5.56 -14.13 -6.76
C ALA A 77 7.00 -13.78 -7.19
N GLY A 78 7.97 -14.39 -6.52
CA GLY A 78 9.39 -14.26 -6.83
C GLY A 78 10.08 -13.02 -6.24
N VAL A 79 9.34 -12.13 -5.57
CA VAL A 79 9.93 -10.98 -4.88
C VAL A 79 10.61 -11.45 -3.60
N LYS A 80 11.89 -11.12 -3.42
CA LYS A 80 12.58 -11.38 -2.16
C LYS A 80 11.98 -10.49 -1.06
N PRO A 81 11.79 -10.99 0.18
CA PRO A 81 11.19 -10.21 1.25
C PRO A 81 11.78 -8.81 1.42
N ALA A 82 13.11 -8.69 1.47
CA ALA A 82 13.81 -7.41 1.65
C ALA A 82 13.49 -6.37 0.56
N ASP A 83 13.30 -6.82 -0.69
CA ASP A 83 12.96 -5.96 -1.83
C ASP A 83 11.47 -5.57 -1.81
N GLY A 84 10.65 -6.37 -1.13
CA GLY A 84 9.21 -6.22 -1.03
C GLY A 84 8.73 -5.24 0.05
N TYR A 85 9.60 -4.76 0.93
CA TYR A 85 9.19 -3.84 2.01
C TYR A 85 8.88 -2.42 1.51
N GLY A 86 9.43 -2.06 0.33
CA GLY A 86 9.14 -0.82 -0.35
C GLY A 86 7.79 -0.85 -1.04
N GLY A 87 6.85 0.00 -0.61
CA GLY A 87 5.58 0.24 -1.30
C GLY A 87 4.39 0.30 -0.36
N ASN A 88 3.21 0.32 -0.96
CA ASN A 88 1.97 0.63 -0.27
C ASN A 88 1.35 -0.65 0.35
N TRP A 89 0.40 -0.47 1.28
CA TRP A 89 -0.53 -1.51 1.75
C TRP A 89 0.06 -2.58 2.69
N TRP A 90 0.66 -2.14 3.79
CA TRP A 90 0.86 -2.99 4.97
C TRP A 90 -0.46 -3.23 5.70
N LEU A 91 -0.50 -4.28 6.53
CA LEU A 91 -1.63 -4.62 7.39
C LEU A 91 -1.12 -4.92 8.79
N ASP A 92 -1.96 -4.69 9.80
CA ASP A 92 -1.72 -5.29 11.11
C ASP A 92 -1.90 -6.82 11.00
N LEU A 93 -1.19 -7.59 11.83
CA LEU A 93 -1.34 -9.05 11.90
C LEU A 93 -2.79 -9.46 12.19
N ASP A 94 -3.52 -8.66 12.96
CA ASP A 94 -4.92 -8.90 13.32
C ASP A 94 -5.87 -8.87 12.10
N ALA A 95 -5.42 -8.40 10.93
CA ALA A 95 -6.19 -8.48 9.69
C ALA A 95 -6.20 -9.90 9.07
N TYR A 96 -5.27 -10.79 9.46
CA TYR A 96 -5.15 -12.12 8.88
C TYR A 96 -6.40 -13.00 9.06
N PRO A 97 -6.99 -13.12 10.26
CA PRO A 97 -8.19 -13.93 10.44
C PRO A 97 -9.35 -13.46 9.54
N VAL A 98 -9.46 -12.15 9.29
CA VAL A 98 -10.49 -11.57 8.40
C VAL A 98 -10.23 -12.00 6.95
N LEU A 99 -8.99 -11.87 6.47
CA LEU A 99 -8.59 -12.31 5.14
C LEU A 99 -8.81 -13.81 4.94
N SER A 100 -8.38 -14.62 5.91
CA SER A 100 -8.48 -16.07 5.84
C SER A 100 -9.93 -16.55 5.88
N SER A 101 -10.73 -16.00 6.80
CA SER A 101 -12.16 -16.31 6.88
C SER A 101 -12.89 -15.92 5.61
N TYR A 102 -12.61 -14.74 5.05
CA TYR A 102 -13.18 -14.33 3.77
C TYR A 102 -12.79 -15.29 2.64
N ALA A 103 -11.51 -15.68 2.57
CA ALA A 103 -11.03 -16.61 1.56
C ALA A 103 -11.74 -17.96 1.64
N LEU A 104 -11.84 -18.54 2.85
CA LEU A 104 -12.53 -19.81 3.08
C LEU A 104 -14.02 -19.74 2.74
N ASN A 105 -14.71 -18.71 3.21
CA ASN A 105 -16.15 -18.53 2.98
C ASN A 105 -16.50 -18.34 1.50
N GLN A 106 -15.58 -17.77 0.72
CA GLN A 106 -15.78 -17.49 -0.70
C GLN A 106 -15.15 -18.55 -1.63
N GLY A 107 -14.52 -19.61 -1.07
CA GLY A 107 -13.82 -20.62 -1.86
C GLY A 107 -12.62 -20.06 -2.65
N LEU A 108 -11.98 -19.02 -2.12
CA LEU A 108 -10.85 -18.32 -2.75
C LEU A 108 -9.52 -18.74 -2.12
N THR A 109 -8.43 -18.47 -2.83
CA THR A 109 -7.10 -18.47 -2.21
C THR A 109 -6.91 -17.23 -1.33
N LEU A 110 -5.99 -17.29 -0.37
CA LEU A 110 -5.63 -16.12 0.44
C LEU A 110 -5.14 -14.95 -0.43
N ALA A 111 -4.41 -15.22 -1.51
CA ALA A 111 -3.96 -14.22 -2.48
C ALA A 111 -5.14 -13.51 -3.17
N GLN A 112 -6.14 -14.26 -3.63
CA GLN A 112 -7.35 -13.70 -4.24
C GLN A 112 -8.18 -12.89 -3.23
N ALA A 113 -8.26 -13.34 -1.98
CA ALA A 113 -8.91 -12.59 -0.92
C ALA A 113 -8.17 -11.26 -0.65
N ALA A 114 -6.84 -11.29 -0.56
CA ALA A 114 -6.03 -10.08 -0.40
C ALA A 114 -6.21 -9.10 -1.56
N GLN A 115 -6.19 -9.57 -2.81
CA GLN A 115 -6.45 -8.71 -3.98
C GLN A 115 -7.81 -8.00 -3.89
N ARG A 116 -8.87 -8.72 -3.50
CA ARG A 116 -10.22 -8.16 -3.39
C ARG A 116 -10.37 -7.19 -2.22
N LEU A 117 -9.96 -7.61 -1.02
CA LEU A 117 -10.17 -6.80 0.19
C LEU A 117 -9.23 -5.59 0.28
N LEU A 118 -8.05 -5.67 -0.34
CA LEU A 118 -7.08 -4.58 -0.38
C LEU A 118 -7.19 -3.71 -1.62
N VAL A 119 -8.10 -4.05 -2.53
CA VAL A 119 -8.28 -3.33 -3.81
C VAL A 119 -6.97 -3.30 -4.61
N VAL A 120 -6.30 -4.45 -4.69
CA VAL A 120 -5.05 -4.62 -5.46
C VAL A 120 -5.40 -5.32 -6.77
N PRO A 121 -5.38 -4.62 -7.92
CA PRO A 121 -5.55 -5.23 -9.22
C PRO A 121 -4.50 -6.31 -9.49
N GLN A 122 -4.89 -7.35 -10.24
CA GLN A 122 -3.97 -8.42 -10.64
C GLN A 122 -2.81 -7.90 -11.49
N GLU A 123 -3.03 -6.83 -12.24
CA GLU A 123 -2.00 -6.13 -13.02
C GLU A 123 -0.88 -5.54 -12.13
N TRP A 124 -1.19 -5.21 -10.87
CA TRP A 124 -0.21 -4.69 -9.91
C TRP A 124 0.52 -5.81 -9.20
N SER A 125 -0.21 -6.82 -8.71
CA SER A 125 0.36 -7.93 -7.95
C SER A 125 -0.57 -9.12 -7.96
N ASP A 126 0.00 -10.32 -8.04
CA ASP A 126 -0.73 -11.58 -7.83
C ASP A 126 -0.94 -11.89 -6.33
N CYS A 127 -0.32 -11.11 -5.43
CA CYS A 127 -0.33 -11.34 -3.98
C CYS A 127 0.05 -12.77 -3.58
N ALA A 128 0.87 -13.44 -4.40
CA ALA A 128 1.20 -14.85 -4.23
C ALA A 128 1.96 -15.17 -2.94
N GLN A 129 2.69 -14.20 -2.41
CA GLN A 129 3.51 -14.35 -1.20
C GLN A 129 3.02 -13.41 -0.11
N MET A 130 3.14 -13.83 1.13
CA MET A 130 2.84 -13.04 2.31
C MET A 130 4.06 -13.05 3.24
N VAL A 131 4.47 -11.89 3.72
CA VAL A 131 5.54 -11.76 4.70
C VAL A 131 5.00 -11.21 6.00
N VAL A 132 5.57 -11.67 7.11
CA VAL A 132 5.36 -11.11 8.43
C VAL A 132 6.65 -10.46 8.89
N VAL A 133 6.55 -9.21 9.33
CA VAL A 133 7.68 -8.44 9.84
C VAL A 133 7.31 -7.78 11.16
N ARG A 134 8.31 -7.34 11.93
CA ARG A 134 8.11 -6.48 13.11
C ARG A 134 8.92 -5.20 12.97
N PRO A 135 8.34 -4.01 13.20
CA PRO A 135 9.11 -2.77 13.31
C PRO A 135 10.16 -2.86 14.42
N ARG A 136 11.40 -2.45 14.12
CA ARG A 136 12.53 -2.40 15.06
C ARG A 136 12.62 -1.08 15.83
N VAL A 137 11.94 -0.07 15.32
CA VAL A 137 11.88 1.29 15.83
C VAL A 137 10.43 1.77 15.82
N ALA A 138 10.12 2.80 16.60
CA ALA A 138 8.83 3.47 16.47
C ALA A 138 8.75 4.13 15.09
N LEU A 139 7.79 3.70 14.27
CA LEU A 139 7.54 4.24 12.94
C LEU A 139 6.23 5.00 12.94
N MET A 140 6.16 6.06 12.16
CA MET A 140 4.92 6.74 11.83
C MET A 140 4.35 6.21 10.51
N ALA A 141 3.03 6.19 10.40
CA ALA A 141 2.35 5.71 9.22
C ALA A 141 1.06 6.48 8.98
N TYR A 142 0.46 6.22 7.82
CA TYR A 142 -0.92 6.58 7.53
C TYR A 142 -1.77 5.31 7.51
N THR A 143 -2.90 5.29 8.21
CA THR A 143 -3.88 4.20 8.17
C THR A 143 -5.21 4.65 7.60
N GLY A 144 -5.97 3.71 7.06
CA GLY A 144 -7.37 3.90 6.69
C GLY A 144 -7.83 2.92 5.63
N LYS A 145 -9.06 3.11 5.14
CA LYS A 145 -9.64 2.26 4.10
C LYS A 145 -8.97 2.50 2.74
N GLY A 146 -8.76 1.42 2.00
CA GLY A 146 -8.36 1.47 0.60
C GLY A 146 -9.38 2.23 -0.25
N LYS A 147 -8.89 2.92 -1.29
CA LYS A 147 -9.72 3.54 -2.32
C LYS A 147 -9.97 2.58 -3.48
N PRO A 148 -11.08 2.78 -4.22
CA PRO A 148 -11.25 2.20 -5.52
C PRO A 148 -10.06 2.50 -6.46
N VAL A 149 -9.76 1.54 -7.33
CA VAL A 149 -8.73 1.65 -8.36
C VAL A 149 -9.38 1.50 -9.72
N ALA A 150 -9.04 2.37 -10.67
CA ALA A 150 -9.42 2.21 -12.06
C ALA A 150 -8.21 1.88 -12.92
N LEU A 151 -8.36 0.89 -13.80
CA LEU A 151 -7.39 0.55 -14.83
C LEU A 151 -8.06 0.62 -16.21
N ASN A 152 -7.50 1.41 -17.13
CA ASN A 152 -7.89 1.40 -18.53
C ASN A 152 -6.89 0.58 -19.33
N ASN A 153 -7.34 -0.53 -19.92
CA ASN A 153 -6.47 -1.45 -20.68
C ASN A 153 -5.20 -1.87 -19.90
N GLY A 154 -5.36 -2.12 -18.60
CA GLY A 154 -4.28 -2.51 -17.69
C GLY A 154 -3.35 -1.37 -17.23
N ARG A 155 -3.62 -0.12 -17.61
CA ARG A 155 -2.86 1.05 -17.17
C ARG A 155 -3.62 1.85 -16.12
N ASN A 156 -2.87 2.42 -15.18
CA ASN A 156 -3.39 3.29 -14.14
C ASN A 156 -4.09 4.51 -14.74
N VAL A 157 -5.32 4.74 -14.29
CA VAL A 157 -6.10 5.96 -14.55
C VAL A 157 -6.80 6.38 -13.26
N SER A 158 -7.18 7.64 -13.18
CA SER A 158 -7.99 8.13 -12.07
C SER A 158 -9.38 7.49 -12.10
N PRO A 159 -10.04 7.26 -10.94
CA PRO A 159 -11.36 6.62 -10.88
C PRO A 159 -12.43 7.24 -11.77
N ASP A 160 -12.37 8.56 -12.02
CA ASP A 160 -13.30 9.28 -12.90
C ASP A 160 -13.18 8.88 -14.38
N ALA A 161 -12.13 8.14 -14.75
CA ALA A 161 -11.96 7.53 -16.07
C ALA A 161 -12.93 6.35 -16.33
N ILE A 162 -13.80 5.99 -15.38
CA ILE A 162 -14.82 4.94 -15.54
C ILE A 162 -15.70 5.13 -16.80
N ARG A 163 -15.87 6.38 -17.25
CA ARG A 163 -16.59 6.73 -18.49
C ARG A 163 -15.90 6.26 -19.78
N LEU A 164 -14.63 5.89 -19.72
CA LEU A 164 -13.85 5.46 -20.88
C LEU A 164 -14.06 3.96 -21.13
N SER A 165 -14.23 3.58 -22.40
CA SER A 165 -14.30 2.18 -22.82
C SER A 165 -13.04 1.41 -22.40
N GLY A 166 -13.23 0.16 -21.94
CA GLY A 166 -12.15 -0.71 -21.46
C GLY A 166 -11.64 -0.41 -20.05
N THR A 167 -12.29 0.51 -19.32
CA THR A 167 -11.95 0.79 -17.92
C THR A 167 -12.56 -0.27 -17.00
N ARG A 168 -11.72 -0.86 -16.14
CA ARG A 168 -12.12 -1.75 -15.06
C ARG A 168 -11.91 -1.04 -13.73
N VAL A 169 -12.94 -1.07 -12.88
CA VAL A 169 -12.86 -0.53 -11.52
C VAL A 169 -12.81 -1.68 -10.53
N TYR A 170 -11.84 -1.61 -9.63
CA TYR A 170 -11.66 -2.50 -8.50
C TYR A 170 -12.10 -1.74 -7.25
N ASP A 171 -12.92 -2.37 -6.42
CA ASP A 171 -13.34 -1.81 -5.14
C ASP A 171 -13.44 -2.93 -4.10
N ALA A 172 -13.35 -2.57 -2.82
CA ALA A 172 -13.52 -3.51 -1.73
C ALA A 172 -14.99 -3.93 -1.63
N PRO A 173 -15.28 -5.21 -1.36
CA PRO A 173 -16.66 -5.65 -1.13
C PRO A 173 -17.33 -4.86 -0.01
N GLN A 174 -18.62 -4.54 -0.18
CA GLN A 174 -19.39 -3.84 0.84
C GLN A 174 -19.39 -4.61 2.16
N GLY A 175 -19.37 -3.88 3.28
CA GLY A 175 -19.35 -4.48 4.62
C GLY A 175 -17.99 -5.02 5.07
N THR A 176 -16.96 -4.94 4.22
CA THR A 176 -15.59 -5.28 4.63
C THR A 176 -14.89 -4.07 5.26
N ASN A 177 -14.08 -4.31 6.28
CA ASN A 177 -13.41 -3.25 7.05
C ASN A 177 -11.95 -3.60 7.33
N ILE A 178 -11.15 -3.76 6.28
CA ILE A 178 -9.70 -3.90 6.42
C ILE A 178 -9.06 -2.53 6.25
N GLU A 179 -8.36 -2.09 7.29
CA GLU A 179 -7.49 -0.92 7.22
C GLU A 179 -6.16 -1.27 6.58
N GLN A 180 -5.67 -0.37 5.74
CA GLN A 180 -4.38 -0.46 5.09
C GLN A 180 -3.43 0.56 5.71
N ILE A 181 -2.19 0.15 5.90
CA ILE A 181 -1.13 0.94 6.48
C ILE A 181 -0.16 1.34 5.38
N TYR A 182 0.10 2.63 5.25
CA TYR A 182 1.16 3.18 4.41
C TYR A 182 2.28 3.70 5.29
N ILE A 183 3.48 3.16 5.12
CA ILE A 183 4.69 3.53 5.88
C ILE A 183 5.59 4.36 4.96
N PRO A 184 5.69 5.69 5.18
CA PRO A 184 6.59 6.54 4.42
C PRO A 184 8.06 6.22 4.64
N GLY A 185 8.88 6.49 3.62
CA GLY A 185 10.33 6.36 3.69
C GLY A 185 10.96 6.05 2.34
N GLU A 186 12.25 6.34 2.18
CA GLU A 186 13.01 5.93 1.00
C GLU A 186 13.18 4.40 0.99
N ARG A 187 12.94 3.79 -0.18
CA ARG A 187 12.93 2.32 -0.33
C ARG A 187 14.19 1.64 0.22
N GLN A 188 15.34 2.29 0.07
CA GLN A 188 16.63 1.76 0.50
C GLN A 188 16.80 1.66 2.03
N PHE A 189 15.99 2.39 2.81
CA PHE A 189 16.08 2.39 4.28
C PHE A 189 14.99 1.54 4.94
N LEU A 190 13.89 1.25 4.25
CA LEU A 190 12.75 0.52 4.82
C LEU A 190 13.16 -0.83 5.40
N SER A 191 14.05 -1.57 4.74
CA SER A 191 14.51 -2.87 5.23
C SER A 191 15.29 -2.82 6.54
N ALA A 192 15.95 -1.69 6.85
CA ALA A 192 16.65 -1.51 8.11
C ALA A 192 15.69 -1.37 9.31
N TRP A 193 14.47 -0.90 9.06
CA TRP A 193 13.47 -0.64 10.10
C TRP A 193 12.62 -1.87 10.46
N PHE A 194 12.76 -2.98 9.75
CA PHE A 194 11.98 -4.20 9.98
C PHE A 194 12.87 -5.40 10.31
N THR A 195 12.37 -6.24 11.22
CA THR A 195 12.85 -7.60 11.41
C THR A 195 11.91 -8.55 10.67
N PHE A 196 12.46 -9.35 9.76
CA PHE A 196 11.72 -10.45 9.14
C PHE A 196 11.36 -11.51 10.19
N ILE A 197 10.10 -11.93 10.22
CA ILE A 197 9.64 -13.02 11.10
C ILE A 197 9.46 -14.29 10.27
N SER A 198 8.64 -14.23 9.22
CA SER A 198 8.27 -15.41 8.43
C SER A 198 7.75 -15.03 7.05
N GLY A 199 7.79 -16.02 6.14
CA GLY A 199 7.31 -15.89 4.77
C GLY A 199 6.41 -17.07 4.43
N HIS A 200 5.35 -16.79 3.68
CA HIS A 200 4.28 -17.73 3.41
C HIS A 200 3.82 -17.63 1.96
N SER A 201 3.42 -18.75 1.38
CA SER A 201 2.62 -18.80 0.17
C SER A 201 1.17 -18.49 0.50
N ALA A 202 0.52 -17.70 -0.35
CA ALA A 202 -0.89 -17.35 -0.28
C ALA A 202 -1.71 -17.98 -1.43
N LEU A 203 -1.09 -18.86 -2.22
CA LEU A 203 -1.68 -19.44 -3.44
C LEU A 203 -2.53 -20.69 -3.20
N GLN A 204 -2.51 -21.27 -2.00
CA GLN A 204 -3.11 -22.59 -1.75
C GLN A 204 -4.15 -22.55 -0.62
N GLY A 205 -5.42 -22.57 -1.01
CA GLY A 205 -6.55 -22.49 -0.07
C GLY A 205 -6.66 -21.13 0.63
N GLY A 206 -7.58 -21.02 1.59
CA GLY A 206 -7.86 -19.75 2.28
C GLY A 206 -6.87 -19.36 3.39
N GLY A 207 -5.75 -20.08 3.52
CA GLY A 207 -4.76 -19.86 4.58
C GLY A 207 -3.34 -19.70 4.05
N ALA A 208 -2.47 -19.20 4.91
CA ALA A 208 -1.03 -19.08 4.64
C ALA A 208 -0.35 -20.45 4.68
N ARG A 209 0.69 -20.65 3.87
CA ARG A 209 1.52 -21.88 3.88
C ARG A 209 3.02 -21.56 3.98
N PRO A 210 3.73 -21.99 5.03
CA PRO A 210 3.22 -22.69 6.23
C PRO A 210 2.17 -21.83 6.98
N PRO A 211 1.34 -22.41 7.86
CA PRO A 211 0.41 -21.63 8.68
C PRO A 211 1.11 -20.56 9.52
N LEU A 212 0.37 -19.51 9.91
CA LEU A 212 0.81 -18.49 10.86
C LEU A 212 0.72 -18.99 12.30
#